data_AF-A0A9D0YU96-F1
#
_entry.id   AF-A0A9D0YU96-F1
#
_cell.length_a   1.000
_cell.length_b   1.000
_cell.length_c   1.000
_cell.angle_alpha   90.00
_cell.angle_beta   90.00
_cell.angle_gamma   90.00
#
_symmetry.space_group_name_H-M   'P 1'
#
loop_
_entity.id
_entity.type
_entity.pdbx_description
1 polymer ?
#
loop_
_entity_poly.entity_id
_entity_poly.type
_entity_poly.pdbx_seq_one_letter_code
_entity_poly.pdbx_strand_id
1 'polypeptide(L)' 'MTSKERVWKTIRFEGPDRLAMAAGPHADTVKVSHDLPTAFSPSVPGMDEWGSVWKSLHAELGD' A
#
# COMPACT_ATOMS: atom_id res chain seq x y z
N MET A 1 20.12 -12.80 15.72
CA MET A 1 19.71 -11.78 14.73
C MET A 1 18.21 -11.62 14.81
N THR A 2 17.72 -10.39 14.96
CA THR A 2 16.28 -10.07 14.94
C THR A 2 15.73 -10.19 13.53
N SER A 3 14.41 -10.34 13.37
CA SER A 3 13.76 -10.35 12.05
C SER A 3 14.04 -9.07 11.27
N LYS A 4 14.08 -7.92 11.95
CA LYS A 4 14.45 -6.63 11.36
C LYS A 4 15.88 -6.67 10.80
N GLU A 5 16.86 -7.05 11.61
CA GLU A 5 18.27 -7.14 11.16
C GLU A 5 18.43 -8.09 9.97
N ARG A 6 17.70 -9.22 9.98
CA ARG A 6 17.73 -10.20 8.88
C ARG A 6 17.22 -9.63 7.58
N VAL A 7 16.08 -8.93 7.60
CA VAL A 7 15.52 -8.26 6.41
C VAL A 7 16.51 -7.23 5.86
N TRP A 8 17.07 -6.39 6.73
CA TRP A 8 18.03 -5.35 6.31
C TRP A 8 19.30 -5.95 5.70
N LYS A 9 19.88 -6.97 6.33
CA LYS A 9 21.07 -7.67 5.80
C LYS A 9 20.77 -8.42 4.50
N THR A 10 19.57 -8.96 4.34
CA THR A 10 19.15 -9.60 3.09
C THR A 10 19.11 -8.58 1.94
N ILE A 11 18.48 -7.40 2.15
CA ILE A 11 18.37 -6.34 1.14
C ILE A 11 19.74 -5.78 0.74
N ARG A 12 20.66 -5.69 1.70
CA ARG A 12 22.02 -5.16 1.50
C ARG A 12 23.04 -6.21 1.05
N PHE A 13 22.65 -7.47 0.90
CA PHE A 13 23.54 -8.59 0.59
C PHE A 13 24.69 -8.78 1.61
N GLU A 14 24.43 -8.49 2.88
CA GLU A 14 25.43 -8.52 3.98
C GLU A 14 25.50 -9.88 4.72
N GLY A 15 25.10 -10.97 4.07
CA GLY A 15 25.18 -12.32 4.65
C GLY A 15 24.34 -12.51 5.92
N PRO A 16 22.99 -12.49 5.82
CA PRO A 16 22.13 -12.81 6.96
C PRO A 16 22.32 -14.27 7.40
N ASP A 17 21.94 -14.60 8.64
CA ASP A 17 21.97 -15.97 9.18
C ASP A 17 21.09 -16.95 8.39
N ARG A 18 20.02 -16.45 7.76
CA ARG A 18 19.24 -17.11 6.70
C ARG A 18 18.53 -16.05 5.85
N LEU A 19 17.99 -16.46 4.69
CA LEU A 19 17.14 -15.57 3.88
C LEU A 19 15.90 -15.13 4.67
N ALA A 20 15.55 -13.85 4.54
CA ALA A 20 14.33 -13.30 5.13
C ALA A 20 13.08 -13.89 4.47
N MET A 21 12.09 -14.25 5.27
CA MET A 21 10.83 -14.85 4.81
C MET A 21 9.68 -13.84 4.88
N ALA A 22 8.92 -13.73 3.79
CA ALA A 22 7.79 -12.80 3.70
C ALA A 22 6.46 -13.39 4.23
N ALA A 23 6.34 -14.71 4.31
CA ALA A 23 5.09 -15.39 4.67
C ALA A 23 5.35 -16.71 5.42
N GLY A 24 4.31 -17.20 6.10
CA GLY A 24 4.32 -18.45 6.86
C GLY A 24 4.59 -18.28 8.36
N PRO A 25 4.68 -19.39 9.12
CA PRO A 25 4.83 -19.39 10.59
C PRO A 25 6.10 -18.71 11.11
N HIS A 26 7.08 -18.48 10.24
CA HIS A 26 8.38 -17.89 10.56
C HIS A 26 8.66 -16.63 9.74
N ALA A 27 7.62 -15.93 9.30
CA ALA A 27 7.77 -14.69 8.56
C ALA A 27 8.57 -13.65 9.37
N ASP A 28 9.56 -13.03 8.73
CA ASP A 28 10.37 -11.95 9.30
C ASP A 28 9.69 -10.58 9.12
N THR A 29 8.65 -10.54 8.29
CA THR A 29 7.80 -9.38 8.06
C THR A 29 6.38 -9.68 8.53
N VAL A 30 5.81 -8.80 9.35
CA VAL A 30 4.38 -8.82 9.63
C VAL A 30 3.71 -7.93 8.60
N LYS A 31 2.92 -8.52 7.71
CA LYS A 31 2.01 -7.74 6.88
C LYS A 31 0.85 -7.31 7.78
N VAL A 32 0.93 -6.11 8.33
CA VAL A 32 -0.26 -5.47 8.91
C VAL A 32 -1.17 -5.20 7.71
N SER A 33 -2.24 -5.96 7.59
CA SER A 33 -3.35 -5.58 6.72
C SER A 33 -3.77 -4.20 7.21
N HIS A 34 -3.45 -3.14 6.47
CA HIS A 34 -4.28 -1.95 6.61
C HIS A 34 -5.67 -2.41 6.26
N ASP A 35 -6.64 -2.16 7.15
CA ASP A 35 -8.04 -2.35 6.84
C ASP A 35 -8.26 -1.70 5.48
N LEU A 36 -8.55 -2.52 4.47
CA LEU A 36 -8.93 -2.00 3.17
C LEU A 36 -10.13 -1.09 3.45
N PRO A 37 -10.11 0.19 3.04
CA PRO A 37 -11.24 1.08 3.27
C PRO A 37 -12.51 0.36 2.81
N THR A 38 -13.41 0.10 3.76
CA THR A 38 -14.49 -0.89 3.61
C THR A 38 -15.44 -0.59 2.46
N ALA A 39 -15.46 0.66 2.01
CA ALA A 39 -15.90 1.05 0.68
C ALA A 39 -15.41 2.47 0.44
N PHE A 40 -15.10 2.80 -0.81
CA PHE A 40 -15.09 4.18 -1.23
C PHE A 40 -16.51 4.74 -1.12
N SER A 41 -16.69 5.81 -0.33
CA SER A 41 -17.98 6.51 -0.18
C SER A 41 -17.83 7.95 -0.71
N PRO A 42 -18.31 8.24 -1.93
CA PRO A 42 -18.18 9.58 -2.49
C PRO A 42 -18.99 10.60 -1.70
N SER A 43 -18.37 11.72 -1.33
CA SER A 43 -19.06 12.84 -0.66
C SER A 43 -19.95 13.64 -1.62
N VAL A 44 -19.64 13.59 -2.92
CA VAL A 44 -20.40 14.25 -3.99
C VAL A 44 -20.46 13.36 -5.24
N PRO A 45 -21.49 13.48 -6.10
CA PRO A 45 -21.58 12.71 -7.34
C PRO A 45 -20.34 12.89 -8.23
N GLY A 46 -19.75 11.78 -8.70
CA GLY A 46 -18.59 11.79 -9.59
C GLY A 46 -17.23 11.97 -8.91
N MET A 47 -17.16 11.94 -7.57
CA MET A 47 -15.90 11.92 -6.83
C MET A 47 -15.22 10.54 -6.94
N ASP A 48 -13.91 10.52 -7.10
CA ASP A 48 -13.07 9.30 -7.08
C ASP A 48 -12.39 9.07 -5.72
N GLU A 49 -11.65 7.96 -5.59
CA GLU A 49 -10.98 7.57 -4.34
C GLU A 49 -9.87 8.53 -3.87
N TRP A 50 -9.46 9.46 -4.73
CA TRP A 50 -8.48 10.51 -4.45
C TRP A 50 -9.14 11.85 -4.10
N GLY A 51 -10.47 11.91 -4.09
CA GLY A 51 -11.22 13.14 -3.82
C GLY A 51 -11.37 14.06 -5.03
N SER A 52 -11.10 13.57 -6.25
CA SER A 52 -11.22 14.36 -7.48
C SER A 52 -12.60 14.18 -8.11
N VAL A 53 -13.16 15.25 -8.68
CA VAL A 53 -14.41 15.20 -9.44
C VAL A 53 -14.10 15.44 -10.91
N TRP A 54 -14.40 14.46 -11.75
CA TRP A 54 -14.16 14.56 -13.19
C TRP A 54 -15.32 15.30 -13.85
N LYS A 55 -15.07 16.50 -14.36
CA LYS A 55 -16.02 17.26 -15.18
C LYS A 55 -15.58 17.23 -16.64
N SER A 56 -16.52 17.16 -17.57
CA SER A 56 -16.20 17.33 -18.98
C SER A 56 -15.77 18.79 -19.21
N LEU A 57 -14.71 18.98 -20.01
CA LEU A 57 -14.25 20.32 -20.42
C LEU A 57 -15.37 21.17 -21.05
N HIS A 58 -16.32 20.53 -21.75
CA HIS A 58 -17.49 21.19 -22.31
C HIS A 58 -18.47 21.73 -21.26
N ALA A 59 -18.57 21.10 -20.08
CA ALA A 59 -19.45 21.57 -19.01
C ALA A 59 -18.90 22.79 -18.25
N GLU A 60 -17.58 23.01 -18.26
CA GLU A 60 -16.97 24.20 -17.63
C GLU A 60 -16.87 25.40 -18.56
N LEU A 61 -16.80 25.18 -19.88
CA LEU A 61 -16.61 26.26 -20.85
C LEU A 61 -17.91 26.95 -21.28
N GLY A 62 -19.08 26.41 -20.91
CA GLY A 62 -20.40 27.00 -21.17
C GLY A 62 -20.77 26.99 -22.66
N ASP A 63 -21.86 26.30 -23.00
CA ASP A 63 -22.63 26.66 -24.20
C ASP A 63 -23.44 27.94 -23.93
#